data_AF-A0AAE3ANB0-F1
#
_entry.id   AF-A0AAE3ANB0-F1
#
_cell.length_a   1.000
_cell.length_b   1.000
_cell.length_c   1.000
_cell.angle_alpha   90.00
_cell.angle_beta   90.00
_cell.angle_gamma   90.00
#
_symmetry.space_group_name_H-M   'P 1'
#
loop_
_entity.id
_entity.type
_entity.pdbx_description
1 polymer ?
#
loop_
_entity_poly.entity_id
_entity_poly.type
_entity_poly.pdbx_seq_one_letter_code
_entity_poly.pdbx_strand_id
1 'polypeptide(L)'
;MNAETNAGGNTKTKTETNTGTNADLDRADTNSFYGDRLSVMQATAEQLTKIIESYPGNTRPGNQSDNKYHPVLYCTSRIKSPESMKNKLKKHGYPLTCESALTNVRDAIGIRAICSFSDDVFALARWLCERPEFNVINQKDYISYPKPNGYRSYHLILQLVDGPGDGLFAEIQLRTIAIDFWASLEHQLKYKHEITHEALIRSELKRCADEIASIDLSMQTIRDLIDDNFSNCSERSSSP
;
A
#
# COMPACT_ATOMS: atom_id res chain seq x y z
N MET A 1 27.84 -48.36 -62.89
CA MET A 1 27.07 -49.17 -61.94
C MET A 1 25.89 -48.34 -61.47
N ASN A 2 24.69 -48.84 -61.75
CA ASN A 2 23.34 -48.30 -61.48
C ASN A 2 23.18 -47.87 -60.00
N ALA A 3 22.59 -46.72 -59.66
CA ALA A 3 21.19 -46.26 -59.74
C ALA A 3 20.46 -46.39 -58.38
N GLU A 4 19.90 -45.25 -57.96
CA GLU A 4 18.55 -45.05 -57.41
C GLU A 4 18.11 -45.56 -56.01
N THR A 5 17.77 -44.56 -55.17
CA THR A 5 16.50 -44.40 -54.38
C THR A 5 16.28 -45.29 -53.13
N ASN A 6 15.52 -44.93 -52.08
CA ASN A 6 14.52 -43.89 -51.83
C ASN A 6 14.29 -43.68 -50.31
N ALA A 7 13.75 -42.51 -49.96
CA ALA A 7 12.79 -42.14 -48.91
C ALA A 7 12.77 -42.78 -47.50
N GLY A 8 12.57 -41.92 -46.49
CA GLY A 8 11.51 -42.14 -45.50
C GLY A 8 11.75 -41.69 -44.06
N GLY A 9 11.19 -40.53 -43.69
CA GLY A 9 10.28 -40.43 -42.53
C GLY A 9 10.83 -40.29 -41.10
N ASN A 10 10.97 -39.03 -40.66
CA ASN A 10 10.31 -38.42 -39.48
C ASN A 10 10.34 -39.11 -38.11
N THR A 11 10.90 -38.44 -37.09
CA THR A 11 10.19 -38.28 -35.80
C THR A 11 10.70 -37.09 -34.98
N LYS A 12 9.84 -36.06 -34.97
CA LYS A 12 9.66 -34.97 -34.00
C LYS A 12 10.35 -35.13 -32.63
N THR A 13 11.31 -34.26 -32.34
CA THR A 13 11.60 -33.82 -30.97
C THR A 13 10.60 -32.73 -30.58
N LYS A 14 9.70 -33.05 -29.66
CA LYS A 14 8.84 -32.07 -28.98
C LYS A 14 9.73 -31.19 -28.10
N THR A 15 9.86 -29.93 -28.46
CA THR A 15 10.30 -28.86 -27.56
C THR A 15 9.16 -28.62 -26.58
N GLU A 16 9.28 -29.12 -25.35
CA GLU A 16 8.41 -28.70 -24.25
C GLU A 16 8.77 -27.27 -23.87
N THR A 17 8.01 -26.32 -24.40
CA THR A 17 8.01 -24.93 -23.93
C THR A 17 7.36 -24.91 -22.56
N ASN A 18 8.18 -24.78 -21.52
CA ASN A 18 7.77 -24.57 -20.14
C ASN A 18 7.10 -23.18 -20.01
N THR A 19 5.78 -23.13 -20.18
CA THR A 19 4.97 -21.91 -20.01
C THR A 19 4.54 -21.74 -18.55
N GLY A 20 5.48 -21.83 -17.62
CA GLY A 20 5.26 -21.33 -16.26
C GLY A 20 5.22 -19.81 -16.31
N THR A 21 4.11 -19.19 -15.94
CA THR A 21 4.05 -17.73 -15.86
C THR A 21 5.00 -17.26 -14.76
N ASN A 22 5.58 -16.05 -14.88
CA ASN A 22 6.43 -15.47 -13.81
C ASN A 22 5.72 -15.48 -12.44
N ALA A 23 4.38 -15.41 -12.41
CA ALA A 23 3.58 -15.47 -11.20
C ALA A 23 3.59 -16.84 -10.50
N ASP A 24 3.74 -17.94 -11.24
CA ASP A 24 3.77 -19.30 -10.68
C ASP A 24 5.13 -19.62 -10.06
N LEU A 25 6.21 -19.14 -10.69
CA LEU A 25 7.58 -19.21 -10.16
C LEU A 25 7.74 -18.33 -8.91
N ASP A 26 7.19 -17.11 -8.93
CA ASP A 26 7.17 -16.21 -7.77
C ASP A 26 6.38 -16.80 -6.60
N ARG A 27 5.25 -17.47 -6.85
CA ARG A 27 4.47 -18.15 -5.81
C ARG A 27 5.24 -19.31 -5.17
N ALA A 28 5.97 -20.10 -5.95
CA ALA A 28 6.78 -21.20 -5.44
C ALA A 28 7.97 -20.73 -4.59
N ASP A 29 8.71 -19.69 -5.01
CA ASP A 29 9.81 -19.10 -4.20
C ASP A 29 9.27 -18.40 -2.95
N THR A 30 8.05 -17.83 -3.00
CA THR A 30 7.38 -17.22 -1.84
C THR A 30 7.06 -18.24 -0.76
N ASN A 31 6.51 -19.38 -1.15
CA ASN A 31 6.24 -20.47 -0.21
C ASN A 31 7.55 -21.06 0.34
N SER A 32 8.63 -21.11 -0.46
CA SER A 32 9.91 -21.64 -0.02
C SER A 32 10.64 -20.73 0.98
N PHE A 33 10.59 -19.40 0.80
CA PHE A 33 11.34 -18.49 1.66
C PHE A 33 10.65 -18.21 3.00
N TYR A 34 9.34 -17.90 2.98
CA TYR A 34 8.60 -17.63 4.21
C TYR A 34 8.09 -18.90 4.88
N GLY A 35 7.94 -20.00 4.14
CA GLY A 35 7.51 -21.29 4.67
C GLY A 35 6.18 -21.18 5.41
N ASP A 36 6.11 -21.85 6.55
CA ASP A 36 4.93 -21.88 7.41
C ASP A 36 4.53 -20.51 7.97
N ARG A 37 5.46 -19.52 7.97
CA ARG A 37 5.15 -18.16 8.42
C ARG A 37 4.29 -17.39 7.42
N LEU A 38 4.23 -17.82 6.15
CA LEU A 38 3.47 -17.11 5.12
C LEU A 38 1.98 -17.04 5.46
N SER A 39 1.39 -18.14 5.92
CA SER A 39 -0.04 -18.19 6.31
C SER A 39 -0.34 -17.23 7.46
N VAL A 40 0.55 -17.18 8.45
CA VAL A 40 0.47 -16.25 9.58
C VAL A 40 0.56 -14.80 9.11
N MET A 41 1.50 -14.49 8.19
CA MET A 41 1.62 -13.16 7.61
C MET A 41 0.38 -12.75 6.81
N GLN A 42 -0.23 -13.67 6.08
CA GLN A 42 -1.47 -13.43 5.32
C GLN A 42 -2.64 -13.15 6.27
N ALA A 43 -2.83 -14.00 7.28
CA ALA A 43 -3.87 -13.81 8.30
C ALA A 43 -3.70 -12.47 9.04
N THR A 44 -2.45 -12.09 9.35
CA THR A 44 -2.11 -10.80 9.96
C THR A 44 -2.48 -9.64 9.04
N ALA A 45 -2.14 -9.73 7.76
CA ALA A 45 -2.45 -8.70 6.76
C ALA A 45 -3.98 -8.52 6.58
N GLU A 46 -4.74 -9.62 6.57
CA GLU A 46 -6.20 -9.60 6.51
C GLU A 46 -6.82 -9.01 7.78
N GLN A 47 -6.32 -9.38 8.96
CA GLN A 47 -6.78 -8.81 10.23
C GLN A 47 -6.57 -7.29 10.26
N LEU A 48 -5.37 -6.82 9.90
CA LEU A 48 -5.07 -5.38 9.86
C LEU A 48 -5.97 -4.64 8.87
N THR A 49 -6.22 -5.23 7.70
CA THR A 49 -7.12 -4.67 6.68
C THR A 49 -8.52 -4.50 7.26
N LYS A 50 -9.08 -5.53 7.91
CA LYS A 50 -10.40 -5.47 8.55
C LYS A 50 -10.45 -4.44 9.67
N ILE A 51 -9.41 -4.34 10.50
CA ILE A 51 -9.33 -3.33 11.57
C ILE A 51 -9.41 -1.93 10.95
N ILE A 52 -8.63 -1.65 9.91
CA ILE A 52 -8.62 -0.34 9.25
C ILE A 52 -9.97 -0.03 8.57
N GLU A 53 -10.56 -1.01 7.89
CA GLU A 53 -11.88 -0.86 7.25
C GLU A 53 -13.01 -0.67 8.27
N SER A 54 -12.84 -1.18 9.50
CA SER A 54 -13.78 -0.98 10.61
C SER A 54 -13.67 0.39 11.28
N TYR A 55 -12.74 1.25 10.84
CA TYR A 55 -12.56 2.58 11.41
C TYR A 55 -13.88 3.35 11.37
N PRO A 56 -14.44 3.74 12.52
CA PRO A 56 -15.78 4.33 12.59
C PRO A 56 -15.85 5.74 11.98
N GLY A 57 -14.70 6.36 11.70
CA GLY A 57 -14.62 7.75 11.30
C GLY A 57 -14.86 8.71 12.46
N ASN A 58 -14.63 9.99 12.19
CA ASN A 58 -15.09 11.04 13.10
C ASN A 58 -16.60 11.20 12.86
N THR A 59 -17.42 10.73 13.80
CA THR A 59 -18.86 11.03 13.78
C THR A 59 -19.02 12.53 14.00
N ARG A 60 -19.22 13.29 12.91
CA ARG A 60 -19.45 14.73 12.97
C ARG A 60 -20.95 14.99 13.21
N PRO A 61 -21.33 15.81 14.21
CA PRO A 61 -22.72 16.10 14.50
C PRO A 61 -23.37 16.86 13.33
N GLY A 62 -24.22 16.18 12.56
CA GLY A 62 -24.92 16.74 11.39
C GLY A 62 -25.25 15.73 10.30
N ASN A 63 -24.48 14.64 10.18
CA ASN A 63 -24.72 13.58 9.19
C ASN A 63 -25.74 12.54 9.68
N GLN A 64 -27.02 12.92 9.72
CA GLN A 64 -28.16 12.02 9.97
C GLN A 64 -28.92 11.61 8.69
N SER A 65 -28.43 11.93 7.50
CA SER A 65 -29.02 11.46 6.23
C SER A 65 -28.24 10.29 5.66
N ASP A 66 -28.95 9.31 5.08
CA ASP A 66 -28.55 7.99 4.53
C ASP A 66 -27.35 7.92 3.56
N ASN A 67 -26.56 8.99 3.38
CA ASN A 67 -25.30 8.95 2.64
C ASN A 67 -24.14 8.75 3.63
N LYS A 68 -23.80 7.48 3.88
CA LYS A 68 -22.75 7.10 4.83
C LYS A 68 -21.40 7.60 4.31
N TYR A 69 -20.87 8.67 4.91
CA TYR A 69 -19.51 9.11 4.68
C TYR A 69 -18.54 7.99 5.08
N HIS A 70 -17.64 7.63 4.17
CA HIS A 70 -16.64 6.59 4.41
C HIS A 70 -15.25 7.25 4.52
N PRO A 71 -14.63 7.32 5.72
CA PRO A 71 -13.31 7.93 5.89
C PRO A 71 -12.22 7.11 5.18
N VAL A 72 -12.37 5.78 5.14
CA VAL A 72 -11.53 4.86 4.38
C VAL A 72 -12.33 4.36 3.18
N LEU A 73 -11.83 4.62 1.99
CA LEU A 73 -12.48 4.22 0.73
C LEU A 73 -12.16 2.78 0.37
N TYR A 74 -10.87 2.43 0.46
CA TYR A 74 -10.40 1.07 0.25
C TYR A 74 -9.06 0.85 0.94
N CYS A 75 -8.83 -0.40 1.33
CA CYS A 75 -7.59 -0.85 1.94
C CYS A 75 -7.05 -2.05 1.15
N THR A 76 -5.74 -2.07 0.94
CA THR A 76 -5.05 -3.16 0.26
C THR A 76 -3.88 -3.62 1.09
N SER A 77 -3.59 -4.92 1.05
CA SER A 77 -2.45 -5.50 1.74
C SER A 77 -1.52 -6.19 0.75
N ARG A 78 -0.25 -6.29 1.13
CA ARG A 78 0.76 -7.05 0.38
C ARG A 78 1.78 -7.65 1.33
N ILE A 79 2.28 -8.82 0.97
CA ILE A 79 3.48 -9.40 1.56
C ILE A 79 4.63 -9.13 0.60
N LYS A 80 5.77 -8.68 1.13
CA LYS A 80 6.94 -8.39 0.32
C LYS A 80 7.45 -9.67 -0.36
N SER A 81 7.72 -9.62 -1.67
CA SER A 81 8.24 -10.80 -2.38
C SER A 81 9.60 -11.25 -1.79
N PRO A 82 9.92 -12.55 -1.83
CA PRO A 82 11.20 -13.07 -1.34
C PRO A 82 12.39 -12.42 -2.00
N GLU A 83 12.34 -12.18 -3.31
CA GLU A 83 13.41 -11.52 -4.05
C GLU A 83 13.67 -10.12 -3.48
N SER A 84 12.61 -9.31 -3.36
CA SER A 84 12.69 -7.98 -2.78
C SER A 84 13.15 -8.00 -1.32
N MET A 85 12.77 -9.03 -0.55
CA MET A 85 13.19 -9.22 0.83
C MET A 85 14.68 -9.59 0.92
N LYS A 86 15.13 -10.60 0.18
CA LYS A 86 16.53 -11.04 0.07
C LYS A 86 17.42 -9.87 -0.34
N ASN A 87 17.01 -9.07 -1.33
CA ASN A 87 17.74 -7.87 -1.76
C ASN A 87 17.87 -6.83 -0.64
N LYS A 88 16.80 -6.62 0.12
CA LYS A 88 16.81 -5.69 1.26
C LYS A 88 17.72 -6.18 2.40
N LEU A 89 17.65 -7.47 2.73
CA LEU A 89 18.52 -8.09 3.73
C LEU A 89 20.00 -7.99 3.33
N LYS A 90 20.34 -8.33 2.07
CA LYS A 90 21.71 -8.16 1.55
C LYS A 90 22.20 -6.72 1.67
N LYS A 91 21.38 -5.75 1.27
CA LYS A 91 21.72 -4.32 1.33
C LYS A 91 22.04 -3.84 2.76
N HIS A 92 21.39 -4.44 3.76
CA HIS A 92 21.59 -4.10 5.16
C HIS A 92 22.57 -5.04 5.89
N GLY A 93 23.18 -6.00 5.19
CA GLY A 93 24.13 -6.95 5.78
C GLY A 93 23.50 -7.99 6.70
N TYR A 94 22.21 -8.26 6.57
CA TYR A 94 21.49 -9.22 7.39
C TYR A 94 21.49 -10.64 6.80
N PRO A 95 21.39 -11.70 7.64
CA PRO A 95 21.23 -13.07 7.16
C PRO A 95 20.00 -13.24 6.25
N LEU A 96 20.14 -14.03 5.18
CA LEU A 96 19.10 -14.29 4.18
C LEU A 96 18.13 -15.40 4.62
N THR A 97 17.59 -15.24 5.81
CA THR A 97 16.70 -16.21 6.48
C THR A 97 15.35 -15.55 6.77
N CYS A 98 14.28 -16.34 6.82
CA CYS A 98 12.94 -15.86 7.20
C CYS A 98 12.94 -15.16 8.57
N GLU A 99 13.61 -15.73 9.58
CA GLU A 99 13.67 -15.15 10.93
C GLU A 99 14.28 -13.73 10.92
N SER A 100 15.45 -13.58 10.27
CA SER A 100 16.09 -12.28 10.06
C SER A 100 15.19 -11.30 9.30
N ALA A 101 14.42 -11.76 8.30
CA ALA A 101 13.45 -10.95 7.58
C ALA A 101 12.38 -10.39 8.52
N LEU A 102 11.74 -11.26 9.31
CA LEU A 102 10.63 -10.87 10.17
C LEU A 102 11.06 -10.07 11.40
N THR A 103 12.32 -10.20 11.83
CA THR A 103 12.87 -9.48 12.97
C THR A 103 13.40 -8.10 12.58
N ASN A 104 14.10 -7.99 11.43
CA ASN A 104 14.83 -6.78 11.06
C ASN A 104 14.10 -5.91 10.03
N VAL A 105 13.18 -6.47 9.24
CA VAL A 105 12.52 -5.78 8.13
C VAL A 105 11.08 -5.43 8.49
N ARG A 106 10.85 -4.13 8.72
CA ARG A 106 9.58 -3.59 9.22
C ARG A 106 8.46 -3.48 8.18
N ASP A 107 8.77 -3.61 6.89
CA ASP A 107 7.83 -3.56 5.75
C ASP A 107 7.61 -4.94 5.11
N ALA A 108 7.79 -6.03 5.89
CA ALA A 108 7.48 -7.38 5.43
C ALA A 108 6.00 -7.54 5.10
N ILE A 109 5.13 -7.03 5.99
CA ILE A 109 3.70 -6.85 5.79
C ILE A 109 3.47 -5.36 5.49
N GLY A 110 2.92 -5.06 4.32
CA GLY A 110 2.59 -3.71 3.89
C GLY A 110 1.09 -3.54 3.75
N ILE A 111 0.52 -2.54 4.41
CA ILE A 111 -0.87 -2.13 4.25
C ILE A 111 -0.90 -0.76 3.59
N ARG A 112 -1.83 -0.55 2.67
CA ARG A 112 -2.13 0.75 2.08
C ARG A 112 -3.61 1.04 2.26
N ALA A 113 -3.90 2.09 3.00
CA ALA A 113 -5.27 2.55 3.23
C ALA A 113 -5.48 3.91 2.59
N ILE A 114 -6.47 3.97 1.70
CA ILE A 114 -6.81 5.17 0.95
C ILE A 114 -8.01 5.81 1.60
N CYS A 115 -7.80 7.02 2.12
CA CYS A 115 -8.79 7.81 2.81
C CYS A 115 -9.41 8.84 1.88
N SER A 116 -10.59 9.32 2.26
CA SER A 116 -11.32 10.33 1.50
C SER A 116 -10.61 11.67 1.51
N PHE A 117 -10.18 12.14 2.69
CA PHE A 117 -9.53 13.43 2.85
C PHE A 117 -8.27 13.34 3.72
N SER A 118 -7.50 14.44 3.74
CA SER A 118 -6.24 14.50 4.48
C SER A 118 -6.45 14.41 5.99
N ASP A 119 -7.54 14.97 6.54
CA ASP A 119 -7.82 14.86 7.97
C ASP A 119 -8.19 13.44 8.40
N ASP A 120 -8.89 12.67 7.56
CA ASP A 120 -9.15 11.25 7.78
C ASP A 120 -7.86 10.45 7.89
N VAL A 121 -6.84 10.78 7.07
CA VAL A 121 -5.52 10.14 7.14
C VAL A 121 -4.92 10.32 8.54
N PHE A 122 -4.91 11.55 9.05
CA PHE A 122 -4.36 11.84 10.38
C PHE A 122 -5.23 11.25 11.50
N ALA A 123 -6.56 11.28 11.35
CA ALA A 123 -7.48 10.74 12.35
C ALA A 123 -7.36 9.21 12.43
N LEU A 124 -7.29 8.52 11.29
CA LEU A 124 -7.04 7.08 11.23
C LEU A 124 -5.66 6.72 11.79
N ALA A 125 -4.62 7.51 11.47
CA ALA A 125 -3.28 7.29 12.04
C ALA A 125 -3.30 7.37 13.56
N ARG A 126 -3.94 8.41 14.13
CA ARG A 126 -4.09 8.57 15.57
C ARG A 126 -4.87 7.41 16.18
N TRP A 127 -6.02 7.07 15.58
CA TRP A 127 -6.85 5.97 16.05
C TRP A 127 -6.07 4.66 16.10
N LEU A 128 -5.28 4.34 15.07
CA LEU A 128 -4.40 3.16 15.07
C LEU A 128 -3.31 3.21 16.16
N CYS A 129 -2.77 4.40 16.46
CA CYS A 129 -1.75 4.56 17.50
C CYS A 129 -2.29 4.39 18.93
N GLU A 130 -3.58 4.63 19.14
CA GLU A 130 -4.24 4.53 20.45
C GLU A 130 -4.75 3.12 20.76
N ARG A 131 -4.68 2.21 19.79
CA ARG A 131 -5.16 0.83 19.94
C ARG A 131 -4.24 -0.02 20.81
N PRO A 132 -4.76 -0.78 21.77
CA PRO A 132 -3.96 -1.61 22.67
C PRO A 132 -3.28 -2.79 21.97
N GLU A 133 -3.77 -3.22 20.80
CA GLU A 133 -3.22 -4.36 20.06
C GLU A 133 -1.93 -4.02 19.30
N PHE A 134 -1.49 -2.75 19.33
CA PHE A 134 -0.34 -2.27 18.58
C PHE A 134 0.66 -1.50 19.45
N ASN A 135 1.94 -1.81 19.27
CA ASN A 135 3.04 -0.95 19.68
C ASN A 135 3.46 -0.06 18.51
N VAL A 136 3.46 1.26 18.72
CA VAL A 136 3.91 2.21 17.70
C VAL A 136 5.44 2.25 17.66
N ILE A 137 6.01 1.76 16.57
CA ILE A 137 7.47 1.68 16.38
C ILE A 137 8.03 2.93 15.71
N ASN A 138 7.31 3.47 14.72
CA ASN A 138 7.73 4.67 14.01
C ASN A 138 6.57 5.37 13.32
N GLN A 139 6.65 6.69 13.20
CA GLN A 139 5.70 7.52 12.47
C GLN A 139 6.46 8.49 11.57
N LYS A 140 6.11 8.55 10.29
CA LYS A 140 6.73 9.46 9.32
C LYS A 140 5.65 10.19 8.54
N ASP A 141 5.51 11.47 8.82
CA ASP A 141 4.58 12.36 8.15
C ASP A 141 5.24 12.97 6.90
N TYR A 142 5.10 12.30 5.74
CA TYR A 142 5.47 12.91 4.46
C TYR A 142 4.34 13.73 3.83
N ILE A 143 3.17 13.83 4.47
CA ILE A 143 2.10 14.71 3.99
C ILE A 143 2.48 16.15 4.33
N SER A 144 2.82 16.43 5.59
CA SER A 144 3.27 17.75 6.05
C SER A 144 4.70 18.05 5.62
N TYR A 145 5.57 17.02 5.60
CA TYR A 145 6.99 17.16 5.27
C TYR A 145 7.36 16.29 4.06
N PRO A 146 6.98 16.69 2.83
CA PRO A 146 7.18 15.89 1.63
C PRO A 146 8.66 15.65 1.34
N LYS A 147 8.95 14.54 0.67
CA LYS A 147 10.31 14.28 0.17
C LYS A 147 10.67 15.27 -0.95
N PRO A 148 11.97 15.45 -1.27
CA PRO A 148 12.40 16.38 -2.32
C PRO A 148 11.76 16.13 -3.70
N ASN A 149 11.45 14.86 -4.02
CA ASN A 149 10.76 14.47 -5.26
C ASN A 149 9.24 14.77 -5.25
N GLY A 150 8.68 15.32 -4.18
CA GLY A 150 7.25 15.59 -4.04
C GLY A 150 6.44 14.45 -3.44
N TYR A 151 7.08 13.33 -3.10
CA TYR A 151 6.37 12.19 -2.51
C TYR A 151 5.73 12.56 -1.16
N ARG A 152 4.42 12.27 -1.06
CA ARG A 152 3.59 12.42 0.14
C ARG A 152 2.96 11.08 0.52
N SER A 153 2.80 10.84 1.81
CA SER A 153 2.07 9.73 2.46
C SER A 153 2.34 9.80 3.96
N TYR A 154 1.41 9.33 4.79
CA TYR A 154 1.72 9.11 6.21
C TYR A 154 2.12 7.65 6.41
N HIS A 155 3.32 7.39 6.93
CA HIS A 155 3.81 6.03 7.19
C HIS A 155 3.80 5.74 8.68
N LEU A 156 3.11 4.68 9.05
CA LEU A 156 3.03 4.17 10.41
C LEU A 156 3.65 2.77 10.43
N ILE A 157 4.64 2.56 11.29
CA ILE A 157 5.19 1.23 11.54
C ILE A 157 4.68 0.76 12.89
N LEU A 158 3.92 -0.33 12.87
CA LEU A 158 3.37 -0.97 14.06
C LEU A 158 4.00 -2.33 14.28
N GLN A 159 4.13 -2.71 15.54
CA GLN A 159 4.32 -4.09 15.96
C GLN A 159 3.02 -4.59 16.58
N LEU A 160 2.56 -5.76 16.15
CA LEU A 160 1.39 -6.39 16.74
C LEU A 160 1.78 -7.04 18.07
N VAL A 161 0.94 -6.90 19.08
CA VAL A 161 1.14 -7.50 20.42
C VAL A 161 0.03 -8.49 20.80
N ASP A 162 -0.91 -8.74 19.87
CA ASP A 162 -2.01 -9.66 20.05
C ASP A 162 -2.39 -10.31 18.71
N GLY A 163 -3.05 -11.47 18.79
CA GLY A 163 -3.55 -12.22 17.65
C GLY A 163 -2.50 -13.08 16.94
N PRO A 164 -2.85 -13.65 15.77
CA PRO A 164 -1.96 -14.55 15.02
C PRO A 164 -0.63 -13.90 14.62
N GLY A 165 -0.60 -12.58 14.50
CA GLY A 165 0.57 -11.81 14.10
C GLY A 165 1.45 -11.30 15.24
N ASP A 166 1.26 -11.75 16.47
CA ASP A 166 2.04 -11.28 17.62
C ASP A 166 3.56 -11.28 17.34
N GLY A 167 4.20 -10.16 17.66
CA GLY A 167 5.62 -9.89 17.42
C GLY A 167 5.97 -9.46 15.98
N LEU A 168 5.06 -9.59 15.00
CA LEU A 168 5.30 -9.16 13.64
C LEU A 168 5.18 -7.65 13.48
N PHE A 169 5.92 -7.12 12.51
CA PHE A 169 5.86 -5.73 12.11
C PHE A 169 5.02 -5.54 10.85
N ALA A 170 4.27 -4.45 10.81
CA ALA A 170 3.57 -3.99 9.61
C ALA A 170 3.85 -2.51 9.34
N GLU A 171 4.10 -2.19 8.07
CA GLU A 171 4.14 -0.81 7.59
C GLU A 171 2.79 -0.46 6.97
N ILE A 172 2.10 0.51 7.56
CA ILE A 172 0.83 1.05 7.09
C ILE A 172 1.09 2.38 6.41
N GLN A 173 0.70 2.49 5.14
CA GLN A 173 0.81 3.70 4.33
C GLN A 173 -0.59 4.29 4.14
N LEU A 174 -0.82 5.45 4.76
CA LEU A 174 -2.09 6.16 4.70
C LEU A 174 -1.95 7.32 3.70
N ARG A 175 -2.96 7.47 2.81
CA ARG A 175 -2.94 8.43 1.70
C ARG A 175 -4.36 8.87 1.35
N THR A 176 -4.48 10.02 0.67
CA THR A 176 -5.67 10.37 -0.10
C THR A 176 -5.64 9.69 -1.47
N ILE A 177 -6.76 9.72 -2.20
CA ILE A 177 -6.85 9.20 -3.58
C ILE A 177 -5.81 9.90 -4.49
N ALA A 178 -5.71 11.23 -4.41
CA ALA A 178 -4.85 12.01 -5.28
C ALA A 178 -3.36 11.70 -5.02
N ILE A 179 -2.97 11.57 -3.74
CA ILE A 179 -1.62 11.14 -3.36
C ILE A 179 -1.31 9.74 -3.90
N ASP A 180 -2.26 8.79 -3.81
CA ASP A 180 -2.04 7.43 -4.27
C ASP A 180 -1.91 7.32 -5.79
N PHE A 181 -2.73 8.09 -6.52
CA PHE A 181 -2.63 8.23 -7.96
C PHE A 181 -1.24 8.72 -8.38
N TRP A 182 -0.76 9.82 -7.76
CA TRP A 182 0.56 10.36 -8.02
C TRP A 182 1.68 9.36 -7.71
N ALA A 183 1.62 8.73 -6.54
CA ALA A 183 2.65 7.79 -6.09
C ALA A 183 2.71 6.53 -6.97
N SER A 184 1.59 6.10 -7.53
CA SER A 184 1.53 4.97 -8.46
C SER A 184 2.24 5.30 -9.78
N LEU A 185 2.08 6.51 -10.30
CA LEU A 185 2.78 6.97 -11.50
C LEU A 185 4.29 7.14 -11.26
N GLU A 186 4.69 7.74 -10.13
CA GLU A 186 6.11 7.88 -9.76
C GLU A 186 6.81 6.54 -9.60
N HIS A 187 6.11 5.55 -9.04
CA HIS A 187 6.62 4.21 -8.90
C HIS A 187 6.82 3.52 -10.25
N GLN A 188 5.89 3.67 -11.20
CA GLN A 188 6.06 3.14 -12.55
C GLN A 188 7.27 3.74 -13.27
N LEU A 189 7.56 5.03 -13.05
CA LEU A 189 8.75 5.70 -13.59
C LEU A 189 10.04 5.06 -13.08
N LYS A 190 10.12 4.72 -11.79
CA LYS A 190 11.34 4.12 -11.20
C LYS A 190 11.66 2.72 -11.72
N TYR A 191 10.65 1.97 -12.16
CA TYR A 191 10.84 0.58 -12.63
C TYR A 191 11.17 0.49 -14.11
N LYS A 192 10.87 1.51 -14.91
CA LYS A 192 11.21 1.52 -16.34
C LYS A 192 12.62 2.07 -16.52
N HIS A 193 13.53 1.23 -17.00
CA HIS A 193 14.97 1.55 -17.09
C HIS A 193 15.35 2.47 -18.27
N GLU A 194 14.46 2.65 -19.25
CA GLU A 194 14.70 3.50 -20.42
C GLU A 194 13.54 4.47 -20.62
N ILE A 195 13.71 5.70 -20.11
CA ILE A 195 12.70 6.75 -20.23
C ILE A 195 13.34 8.00 -20.82
N THR A 196 12.92 8.34 -22.03
CA THR A 196 13.28 9.61 -22.66
C THR A 196 12.69 10.78 -21.85
N HIS A 197 13.47 11.84 -21.65
CA HIS A 197 13.07 13.04 -20.90
C HIS A 197 12.80 12.84 -19.40
N GLU A 198 13.47 11.87 -18.75
CA GLU A 198 13.27 11.57 -17.32
C GLU A 198 13.33 12.82 -16.41
N ALA A 199 14.28 13.73 -16.63
CA ALA A 199 14.41 14.96 -15.84
C ALA A 199 13.17 15.86 -15.93
N LEU A 200 12.62 16.03 -17.15
CA LEU A 200 11.38 16.79 -17.36
C LEU A 200 10.20 16.11 -16.67
N ILE A 201 10.07 14.79 -16.82
CA ILE A 201 8.99 14.02 -16.18
C ILE A 201 9.07 14.13 -14.65
N ARG A 202 10.26 14.07 -14.07
CA ARG A 202 10.45 14.26 -12.62
C ARG A 202 10.07 15.66 -12.16
N SER A 203 10.41 16.69 -12.94
CA SER A 203 10.01 18.08 -12.68
C SER A 203 8.48 18.24 -12.72
N GLU A 204 7.84 17.68 -13.75
CA GLU A 204 6.38 17.72 -13.89
C GLU A 204 5.67 16.93 -12.79
N LEU A 205 6.19 15.75 -12.42
CA LEU A 205 5.68 15.01 -11.27
C LEU A 205 5.78 15.85 -9.99
N LYS A 206 6.91 16.53 -9.75
CA LYS A 206 7.04 17.39 -8.57
C LYS A 206 6.00 18.51 -8.58
N ARG A 207 5.80 19.19 -9.72
CA ARG A 207 4.77 20.22 -9.90
C ARG A 207 3.37 19.67 -9.59
N CYS A 208 3.01 18.54 -10.20
CA CYS A 208 1.72 17.88 -9.96
C CYS A 208 1.52 17.49 -8.49
N ALA A 209 2.58 17.09 -7.78
CA ALA A 209 2.49 16.74 -6.36
C ALA A 209 2.11 17.95 -5.48
N ASP A 210 2.61 19.14 -5.84
CA ASP A 210 2.31 20.37 -5.11
C ASP A 210 0.91 20.89 -5.43
N GLU A 211 0.46 20.75 -6.68
CA GLU A 211 -0.93 21.04 -7.08
C GLU A 211 -1.93 20.12 -6.39
N ILE A 212 -1.63 18.82 -6.33
CA ILE A 212 -2.45 17.83 -5.61
C ILE A 212 -2.60 18.22 -4.13
N ALA A 213 -1.52 18.65 -3.47
CA ALA A 213 -1.59 19.07 -2.09
C ALA A 213 -2.50 20.30 -1.89
N SER A 214 -2.46 21.26 -2.82
CA SER A 214 -3.34 22.43 -2.80
C SER A 214 -4.80 22.06 -3.06
N ILE A 215 -5.05 21.11 -3.98
CA ILE A 215 -6.39 20.61 -4.29
C ILE A 215 -6.97 19.85 -3.10
N ASP A 216 -6.20 18.94 -2.49
CA ASP A 216 -6.65 18.19 -1.31
C ASP A 216 -7.05 19.14 -0.17
N LEU A 217 -6.27 20.20 0.09
CA LEU A 217 -6.61 21.22 1.09
C LEU A 217 -7.88 22.01 0.73
N SER A 218 -8.05 22.36 -0.54
CA SER A 218 -9.23 23.10 -1.01
C SER A 218 -10.49 22.24 -0.89
N MET A 219 -10.42 20.98 -1.30
CA MET A 219 -11.53 20.02 -1.22
C MET A 219 -11.91 19.71 0.24
N GLN A 220 -10.91 19.56 1.11
CA GLN A 220 -11.09 19.47 2.55
C GLN A 220 -11.86 20.68 3.10
N THR A 221 -11.43 21.90 2.75
CA THR A 221 -12.08 23.14 3.19
C THR A 221 -13.54 23.21 2.71
N ILE A 222 -13.80 22.87 1.44
CA ILE A 222 -15.17 22.83 0.90
C ILE A 222 -16.03 21.84 1.69
N ARG A 223 -15.52 20.65 1.98
CA ARG A 223 -16.24 19.66 2.78
C ARG A 223 -16.55 20.18 4.19
N ASP A 224 -15.58 20.79 4.86
CA ASP A 224 -15.78 21.35 6.20
C ASP A 224 -16.85 22.47 6.18
N LEU A 225 -16.86 23.33 5.14
CA LEU A 225 -17.92 24.33 4.95
C LEU A 225 -19.31 23.73 4.69
N ILE A 226 -19.38 22.61 3.97
CA ILE A 226 -20.64 21.89 3.74
C ILE A 226 -21.17 21.37 5.09
N ASP A 227 -20.32 20.71 5.88
CA ASP A 227 -20.68 20.18 7.20
C ASP A 227 -21.16 21.29 8.16
N ASP A 228 -20.42 22.41 8.25
CA ASP A 228 -20.76 23.54 9.13
C ASP A 228 -22.11 24.19 8.79
N ASN A 229 -22.45 24.28 7.49
CA ASN A 229 -23.73 24.82 7.05
C ASN A 229 -24.90 23.92 7.46
N PHE A 230 -24.72 22.59 7.47
CA PHE A 230 -25.74 21.66 7.93
C PHE A 230 -25.95 21.72 9.45
N SER A 231 -24.86 21.84 10.23
CA SER A 231 -24.97 22.01 11.70
C SER A 231 -25.73 23.29 12.06
N ASN A 232 -25.39 24.43 11.43
CA ASN A 232 -26.05 25.72 11.69
C ASN A 232 -27.52 25.77 11.25
N CYS A 233 -27.92 25.05 10.20
CA CYS A 233 -29.32 24.94 9.78
C CYS A 233 -30.15 24.08 10.74
N SER A 234 -29.58 23.02 11.31
CA SER A 234 -30.27 22.15 12.27
C SER A 234 -30.64 22.89 13.56
N GLU A 235 -29.76 23.75 14.08
CA GLU A 235 -29.98 24.55 15.30
C GLU A 235 -31.04 25.64 15.13
N ARG A 236 -31.15 26.25 13.94
CA ARG A 236 -32.18 27.27 13.66
C ARG A 236 -33.58 26.66 13.49
N SER A 237 -33.67 25.42 13.04
CA SER A 237 -34.95 24.70 12.87
C SER A 237 -35.52 24.12 14.17
N SER A 238 -34.73 24.11 15.26
CA SER A 238 -35.09 23.56 16.56
C SER A 238 -35.20 24.62 17.68
N SER A 239 -35.12 25.90 17.31
CA SER A 239 -35.45 27.02 18.20
C SER A 239 -36.97 27.34 18.11
N PRO A 240 -37.71 27.39 19.24
CA PRO A 240 -39.17 27.54 19.26
C PRO A 240 -39.68 28.91 18.81
#